data_AF-A0A1U8JK39-F1
#
_entry.id   AF-A0A1U8JK39-F1
#
_cell.length_a   1.000
_cell.length_b   1.000
_cell.length_c   1.000
_cell.angle_alpha   90.00
_cell.angle_beta   90.00
_cell.angle_gamma   90.00
#
_symmetry.space_group_name_H-M   'P 1'
#
loop_
_entity.id
_entity.type
_entity.pdbx_description
1 polymer ?
#
loop_
_entity_poly.entity_id
_entity_poly.type
_entity_poly.pdbx_seq_one_letter_code
_entity_poly.pdbx_strand_id
1 'polypeptide(L)'
;MQQPPGYVQLDSYGRPLMCRLKKALYGLRQALRAWFEKLKGFLISVGFMISKSDASLFVRVQSGDVSTIIDWFVQLLNNEFSLKDMGELHYFLGMKVTRSSLGCLHLCQKKDIRDILIRCSMANAKSVHKPMISSNVMTRDEGQRLADPTEYRSLTGALQYVTLTRPDVAYAVNRICQFMHCPTSVHMTALKRILRYLGGTLDLGIVFRPSESLSLVGYADANWVLDFDDRRSTTGYCVYLGHNPASWSSKKQQVVARSTAEAEYRSLAAVTSEVTWLLSLLQELHVKCSDIPNVWCDSSGAVAVAANPVLYSKFKHVELHLFFVREKVASGSIVVGEVPACDQVADVLTKPLSISTFARFQSCLRVLSREKMDEY
;
A
#
# COMPACT_ATOMS: atom_id res chain seq x y z
N MET A 1 -22.14 -13.74 30.51
CA MET A 1 -21.64 -14.76 29.56
C MET A 1 -22.08 -16.11 30.08
N GLN A 2 -22.54 -17.02 29.23
CA GLN A 2 -22.86 -18.39 29.65
C GLN A 2 -21.59 -19.07 30.18
N GLN A 3 -21.76 -19.97 31.13
CA GLN A 3 -20.65 -20.75 31.68
C GLN A 3 -20.10 -21.70 30.59
N PRO A 4 -18.78 -21.98 30.56
CA PRO A 4 -18.23 -22.92 29.61
C PRO A 4 -18.82 -24.33 29.81
N PRO A 5 -19.01 -25.11 28.72
CA PRO A 5 -19.48 -26.48 28.82
C PRO A 5 -18.62 -27.30 29.80
N GLY A 6 -19.26 -28.07 30.68
CA GLY A 6 -18.58 -28.90 31.69
C GLY A 6 -18.32 -28.21 33.04
N TYR A 7 -18.59 -26.91 33.19
CA TYR A 7 -18.38 -26.15 34.44
C TYR A 7 -19.65 -25.43 34.93
N VAL A 8 -20.84 -25.87 34.49
CA VAL A 8 -22.11 -25.20 34.81
C VAL A 8 -22.48 -25.39 36.28
N GLN A 9 -22.53 -24.30 37.03
CA GLN A 9 -23.05 -24.26 38.39
C GLN A 9 -24.45 -23.64 38.44
N LEU A 10 -25.28 -24.10 39.37
CA LEU A 10 -26.65 -23.63 39.58
C LEU A 10 -26.74 -22.78 40.87
N ASP A 11 -27.64 -21.78 40.89
CA ASP A 11 -28.01 -21.03 42.09
C ASP A 11 -28.89 -21.86 43.03
N SER A 12 -29.21 -21.31 44.21
CA SER A 12 -30.10 -21.92 45.20
C SER A 12 -31.53 -22.18 44.70
N TYR A 13 -31.90 -21.65 43.53
CA TYR A 13 -33.20 -21.82 42.87
C TYR A 13 -33.10 -22.70 41.62
N GLY A 14 -31.97 -23.39 41.42
CA GLY A 14 -31.76 -24.31 40.30
C GLY A 14 -31.48 -23.63 38.95
N ARG A 15 -31.22 -22.32 38.92
CA ARG A 15 -30.94 -21.59 37.68
C ARG A 15 -29.44 -21.53 37.40
N PRO A 16 -28.98 -21.66 36.14
CA PRO A 16 -27.56 -21.55 35.81
C PRO A 16 -27.00 -20.18 36.20
N LEU A 17 -25.90 -20.18 36.95
CA LEU A 17 -25.14 -18.97 37.21
C LEU A 17 -24.60 -18.38 35.90
N MET A 18 -24.33 -17.07 35.91
CA MET A 18 -23.79 -16.35 34.76
C MET A 18 -22.40 -15.80 35.10
N CYS A 19 -21.46 -15.91 34.16
CA CYS A 19 -20.15 -15.30 34.32
C CYS A 19 -20.23 -13.79 34.05
N ARG A 20 -19.82 -12.99 35.04
CA ARG A 20 -19.56 -11.56 34.87
C ARG A 20 -18.14 -11.37 34.35
N LEU A 21 -18.01 -10.80 33.15
CA LEU A 21 -16.71 -10.47 32.58
C LEU A 21 -16.09 -9.30 33.37
N LYS A 22 -14.90 -9.51 33.96
CA LYS A 22 -14.16 -8.45 34.66
C LYS A 22 -13.16 -7.71 33.75
N LYS A 23 -12.72 -8.34 32.66
CA LYS A 23 -11.78 -7.81 31.66
C LYS A 23 -12.24 -8.25 30.27
N ALA A 24 -11.88 -7.50 29.23
CA ALA A 24 -12.18 -7.89 27.85
C ALA A 24 -11.59 -9.27 27.52
N LEU A 25 -12.35 -10.10 26.82
CA LEU A 25 -11.96 -11.45 26.40
C LEU A 25 -11.74 -11.48 24.90
N TYR A 26 -10.70 -12.19 24.45
CA TYR A 26 -10.43 -12.39 23.03
C TYR A 26 -11.65 -12.95 22.28
N GLY A 27 -11.83 -12.52 21.03
CA GLY A 27 -12.97 -12.91 20.20
C GLY A 27 -14.26 -12.11 20.44
N LEU A 28 -14.35 -11.31 21.52
CA LEU A 28 -15.47 -10.37 21.67
C LEU A 28 -15.31 -9.17 20.73
N ARG A 29 -16.40 -8.75 20.09
CA ARG A 29 -16.42 -7.57 19.20
C ARG A 29 -15.87 -6.30 19.86
N GLN A 30 -16.05 -6.16 21.17
CA GLN A 30 -15.60 -5.00 21.94
C GLN A 30 -14.16 -5.11 22.44
N ALA A 31 -13.54 -6.29 22.39
CA ALA A 31 -12.25 -6.53 23.04
C ALA A 31 -11.11 -5.72 22.41
N LEU A 32 -11.07 -5.65 21.08
CA LEU A 32 -10.07 -4.85 20.37
C LEU A 32 -10.19 -3.36 20.71
N ARG A 33 -11.42 -2.83 20.80
CA ARG A 33 -11.66 -1.45 21.22
C ARG A 33 -11.24 -1.20 22.66
N ALA A 34 -11.60 -2.10 23.58
CA ALA A 34 -11.22 -1.98 24.99
C ALA A 34 -9.70 -2.03 25.17
N TRP A 35 -9.02 -2.90 24.42
CA TRP A 35 -7.55 -2.95 24.38
C TRP A 35 -6.95 -1.65 23.85
N PHE A 36 -7.45 -1.15 22.73
CA PHE A 36 -7.00 0.12 22.15
C PHE A 36 -7.15 1.28 23.13
N GLU A 37 -8.31 1.45 23.77
CA GLU A 37 -8.51 2.54 24.75
C GLU A 37 -7.59 2.41 25.97
N LYS A 38 -7.33 1.18 26.46
CA LYS A 38 -6.39 0.95 27.55
C LYS A 38 -4.96 1.30 27.16
N LEU A 39 -4.50 0.87 25.98
CA LEU A 39 -3.18 1.18 25.47
C LEU A 39 -3.02 2.68 25.21
N LYS A 40 -4.00 3.30 24.55
CA LYS A 40 -4.06 4.74 24.27
C LYS A 40 -3.97 5.56 25.55
N GLY A 41 -4.78 5.24 26.57
CA GLY A 41 -4.76 5.95 27.85
C GLY A 41 -3.40 5.86 28.52
N PHE A 42 -2.76 4.70 28.48
CA PHE A 42 -1.40 4.52 29.01
C PHE A 42 -0.37 5.35 28.24
N LEU A 43 -0.32 5.24 26.91
CA LEU A 43 0.65 5.97 26.07
C LEU A 43 0.54 7.49 26.27
N ILE A 44 -0.67 8.03 26.35
CA ILE A 44 -0.89 9.45 26.67
C ILE A 44 -0.38 9.79 28.07
N SER A 45 -0.67 8.95 29.07
CA SER A 45 -0.22 9.19 30.46
C SER A 45 1.30 9.24 30.59
N VAL A 46 2.02 8.56 29.70
CA VAL A 46 3.48 8.56 29.63
C VAL A 46 4.00 9.53 28.54
N GLY A 47 3.21 10.53 28.14
CA GLY A 47 3.68 11.65 27.33
C GLY A 47 3.75 11.42 25.82
N PHE A 48 3.11 10.39 25.28
CA PHE A 48 2.88 10.29 23.83
C PHE A 48 1.69 11.16 23.42
N MET A 49 1.76 11.70 22.20
CA MET A 49 0.66 12.40 21.55
C MET A 49 0.07 11.55 20.44
N ILE A 50 -1.25 11.61 20.26
CA ILE A 50 -1.91 10.94 19.15
C ILE A 50 -1.71 11.76 17.88
N SER A 51 -1.32 11.10 16.80
CA SER A 51 -1.23 11.70 15.48
C SER A 51 -2.62 12.10 14.95
N LYS A 52 -2.71 13.28 14.33
CA LYS A 52 -3.93 13.70 13.62
C LYS A 52 -4.02 13.05 12.24
N SER A 53 -2.87 12.74 11.67
CA SER A 53 -2.73 12.07 10.37
C SER A 53 -3.09 10.58 10.43
N ASP A 54 -2.83 9.89 11.55
CA ASP A 54 -3.22 8.49 11.78
C ASP A 54 -3.58 8.23 13.26
N ALA A 55 -4.84 7.85 13.52
CA ALA A 55 -5.34 7.62 14.88
C ALA A 55 -4.70 6.41 15.60
N SER A 56 -3.98 5.55 14.89
CA SER A 56 -3.23 4.41 15.44
C SER A 56 -1.76 4.75 15.73
N LEU A 57 -1.28 5.93 15.32
CA LEU A 57 0.08 6.39 15.54
C LEU A 57 0.17 7.26 16.79
N PHE A 58 1.14 6.94 17.64
CA PHE A 58 1.49 7.68 18.84
C PHE A 58 2.92 8.19 18.71
N VAL A 59 3.11 9.50 18.91
CA VAL A 59 4.41 10.16 18.73
C VAL A 59 4.90 10.69 20.06
N ARG A 60 6.14 10.36 20.39
CA ARG A 60 6.90 10.98 21.48
C ARG A 60 8.27 11.36 20.96
N VAL A 61 8.59 12.64 21.04
CA VAL A 61 9.90 13.17 20.61
C VAL A 61 10.83 13.21 21.79
N GLN A 62 11.98 12.56 21.67
CA GLN A 62 13.03 12.54 22.67
C GLN A 62 14.39 12.72 22.00
N SER A 63 15.28 13.44 22.66
CA SER A 63 16.68 13.55 22.26
C SER A 63 17.47 12.46 22.98
N GLY A 64 18.36 11.77 22.27
CA GLY A 64 19.18 10.70 22.82
C GLY A 64 19.47 9.62 21.80
N ASP A 65 20.20 8.59 22.25
CA ASP A 65 20.47 7.42 21.43
C ASP A 65 19.18 6.59 21.25
N VAL A 66 18.91 6.18 20.01
CA VAL A 66 17.67 5.47 19.65
C VAL A 66 17.56 4.12 20.36
N SER A 67 18.67 3.40 20.55
CA SER A 67 18.65 2.11 21.25
C SER A 67 18.24 2.29 22.71
N THR A 68 18.82 3.28 23.39
CA THR A 68 18.48 3.56 24.79
C THR A 68 17.02 3.97 24.98
N ILE A 69 16.46 4.73 24.04
CA ILE A 69 15.05 5.14 24.05
C ILE A 69 14.14 3.92 23.83
N ILE A 70 14.49 3.03 22.90
CA ILE A 70 13.73 1.79 22.64
C ILE A 70 13.76 0.89 23.88
N ASP A 71 14.92 0.66 24.49
CA ASP A 71 15.06 -0.19 25.68
C ASP A 71 14.24 0.33 26.85
N TRP A 72 14.31 1.65 27.10
CA TRP A 72 13.49 2.31 28.11
C TRP A 72 11.99 2.12 27.82
N PHE A 73 11.57 2.27 26.55
CA PHE A 73 10.16 2.13 26.18
C PHE A 73 9.67 0.68 26.32
N VAL A 74 10.48 -0.31 25.97
CA VAL A 74 10.18 -1.73 26.18
C VAL A 74 10.02 -2.04 27.67
N GLN A 75 10.91 -1.53 28.52
CA GLN A 75 10.78 -1.69 29.98
C GLN A 75 9.51 -1.02 30.52
N LEU A 76 9.22 0.20 30.07
CA LEU A 76 8.00 0.93 30.46
C LEU A 76 6.74 0.15 30.08
N LEU A 77 6.69 -0.39 28.87
CA LEU A 77 5.56 -1.19 28.39
C LEU A 77 5.44 -2.51 29.15
N ASN A 78 6.55 -3.20 29.46
CA ASN A 78 6.55 -4.44 30.23
C ASN A 78 6.09 -4.28 31.67
N ASN A 79 6.28 -3.09 32.26
CA ASN A 79 5.80 -2.79 33.61
C ASN A 79 4.28 -2.65 33.67
N GLU A 80 3.63 -2.17 32.62
CA GLU A 80 2.17 -2.01 32.55
C GLU A 80 1.47 -3.21 31.91
N PHE A 81 2.09 -3.81 30.89
CA PHE A 81 1.51 -4.86 30.06
C PHE A 81 2.40 -6.09 30.05
N SER A 82 1.79 -7.27 30.09
CA SER A 82 2.51 -8.52 29.88
C SER A 82 2.82 -8.70 28.40
N LEU A 83 3.95 -8.14 27.97
CA LEU A 83 4.45 -8.22 26.60
C LEU A 83 5.67 -9.12 26.53
N LYS A 84 5.94 -9.63 25.33
CA LYS A 84 7.12 -10.39 25.03
C LYS A 84 7.94 -9.61 24.02
N ASP A 85 9.16 -9.24 24.41
CA ASP A 85 10.12 -8.69 23.48
C ASP A 85 10.60 -9.80 22.54
N MET A 86 10.52 -9.52 21.24
CA MET A 86 10.91 -10.43 20.16
C MET A 86 12.31 -10.11 19.61
N GLY A 87 13.01 -9.14 20.21
CA GLY A 87 14.33 -8.69 19.80
C GLY A 87 14.29 -7.85 18.52
N GLU A 88 15.39 -7.87 17.77
CA GLU A 88 15.51 -7.11 16.53
C GLU A 88 14.43 -7.48 15.51
N LEU A 89 13.99 -6.48 14.75
CA LEU A 89 12.97 -6.63 13.72
C LEU A 89 13.43 -7.59 12.60
N HIS A 90 12.88 -8.80 12.62
CA HIS A 90 13.16 -9.85 11.62
C HIS A 90 11.89 -10.35 10.90
N TYR A 91 10.71 -10.20 11.52
CA TYR A 91 9.41 -10.47 10.93
C TYR A 91 8.34 -9.52 11.47
N PHE A 92 7.48 -9.01 10.60
CA PHE A 92 6.33 -8.19 10.99
C PHE A 92 5.18 -8.37 10.01
N LEU A 93 4.00 -8.73 10.51
CA LEU A 93 2.78 -8.94 9.71
C LEU A 93 3.01 -9.83 8.45
N GLY A 94 3.69 -10.97 8.59
CA GLY A 94 3.97 -11.88 7.46
C GLY A 94 5.11 -11.43 6.52
N MET A 95 5.64 -10.22 6.71
CA MET A 95 6.82 -9.74 5.97
C MET A 95 8.09 -10.10 6.74
N LYS A 96 9.02 -10.77 6.06
CA LYS A 96 10.38 -10.96 6.56
C LYS A 96 11.17 -9.67 6.35
N VAL A 97 11.81 -9.20 7.40
CA VAL A 97 12.70 -8.03 7.37
C VAL A 97 14.13 -8.53 7.45
N THR A 98 14.98 -8.08 6.54
CA THR A 98 16.42 -8.34 6.58
C THR A 98 17.16 -7.03 6.56
N ARG A 99 18.16 -6.87 7.42
CA ARG A 99 19.00 -5.67 7.51
C ARG A 99 20.39 -5.96 6.95
N SER A 100 20.95 -5.02 6.20
CA SER A 100 22.36 -5.08 5.80
C SER A 100 23.26 -4.34 6.79
N SER A 101 24.57 -4.58 6.69
CA SER A 101 25.58 -3.85 7.47
C SER A 101 25.61 -2.35 7.15
N LEU A 102 25.20 -1.96 5.94
CA LEU A 102 25.08 -0.55 5.52
C LEU A 102 23.76 0.10 6.00
N GLY A 103 22.91 -0.64 6.71
CA GLY A 103 21.66 -0.13 7.26
C GLY A 103 20.47 -0.19 6.30
N CYS A 104 20.60 -0.81 5.13
CA CYS A 104 19.47 -1.07 4.24
C CYS A 104 18.50 -2.08 4.85
N LEU A 105 17.22 -1.97 4.53
CA LEU A 105 16.16 -2.90 4.93
C LEU A 105 15.53 -3.53 3.70
N HIS A 106 15.46 -4.86 3.66
CA HIS A 106 14.74 -5.63 2.66
C HIS A 106 13.50 -6.26 3.28
N LEU A 107 12.32 -5.86 2.81
CA LEU A 107 11.03 -6.41 3.22
C LEU A 107 10.52 -7.35 2.13
N CYS A 108 10.34 -8.62 2.46
CA CYS A 108 9.87 -9.62 1.49
C CYS A 108 8.80 -10.56 2.06
N GLN A 109 7.89 -11.02 1.21
CA GLN A 109 6.82 -11.97 1.55
C GLN A 109 7.09 -13.36 0.96
N LYS A 110 8.36 -13.78 0.93
CA LYS A 110 8.82 -15.03 0.30
C LYS A 110 8.08 -16.27 0.81
N LYS A 111 7.82 -16.34 2.12
CA LYS A 111 7.09 -17.45 2.74
C LYS A 111 5.64 -17.46 2.29
N ASP A 112 4.93 -16.33 2.42
CA ASP A 112 3.52 -16.22 2.03
C ASP A 112 3.31 -16.55 0.55
N ILE A 113 4.17 -16.04 -0.34
CA ILE A 113 4.10 -16.33 -1.78
C ILE A 113 4.30 -17.84 -2.03
N ARG A 114 5.25 -18.50 -1.35
CA ARG A 114 5.44 -19.95 -1.47
C ARG A 114 4.24 -20.73 -0.98
N ASP A 115 3.66 -20.35 0.15
CA ASP A 115 2.49 -21.02 0.72
C ASP A 115 1.28 -20.86 -0.22
N ILE A 116 1.11 -19.69 -0.85
CA ILE A 116 0.11 -19.47 -1.92
C ILE A 116 0.36 -20.41 -3.10
N LEU A 117 1.61 -20.51 -3.58
CA LEU A 117 1.96 -21.37 -4.72
C LEU A 117 1.74 -22.86 -4.42
N ILE A 118 2.06 -23.32 -3.22
CA ILE A 118 1.81 -24.71 -2.79
C ILE A 118 0.30 -24.98 -2.75
N ARG A 119 -0.48 -24.06 -2.16
CA ARG A 119 -1.94 -24.18 -2.02
C ARG A 119 -2.67 -24.33 -3.36
N CYS A 120 -2.17 -23.70 -4.43
CA CYS A 120 -2.75 -23.80 -5.77
C CYS A 120 -2.00 -24.78 -6.70
N SER A 121 -1.13 -25.62 -6.15
CA SER A 121 -0.33 -26.61 -6.90
C SER A 121 0.53 -25.99 -8.02
N MET A 122 1.04 -24.78 -7.80
CA MET A 122 1.88 -24.02 -8.74
C MET A 122 3.33 -23.85 -8.28
N ALA A 123 3.76 -24.55 -7.23
CA ALA A 123 5.12 -24.47 -6.70
C ALA A 123 6.22 -24.75 -7.76
N ASN A 124 5.93 -25.66 -8.70
CA ASN A 124 6.85 -26.05 -9.79
C ASN A 124 6.45 -25.45 -11.15
N ALA A 125 5.55 -24.46 -11.18
CA ALA A 125 5.10 -23.88 -12.43
C ALA A 125 6.24 -23.10 -13.12
N LYS A 126 6.36 -23.23 -14.45
CA LYS A 126 7.37 -22.50 -15.23
C LYS A 126 7.18 -20.99 -15.06
N SER A 127 8.23 -20.29 -14.62
CA SER A 127 8.16 -18.85 -14.38
C SER A 127 7.93 -18.03 -15.65
N VAL A 128 7.56 -16.76 -15.48
CA VAL A 128 7.44 -15.77 -16.55
C VAL A 128 8.11 -14.46 -16.11
N HIS A 129 8.51 -13.62 -17.06
CA HIS A 129 9.27 -12.39 -16.77
C HIS A 129 8.42 -11.16 -16.41
N LYS A 130 7.10 -11.21 -16.65
CA LYS A 130 6.18 -10.10 -16.30
C LYS A 130 4.81 -10.60 -15.88
N PRO A 131 4.15 -9.93 -14.91
CA PRO A 131 2.89 -10.40 -14.32
C PRO A 131 1.71 -10.36 -15.30
N MET A 132 1.76 -9.52 -16.33
CA MET A 132 0.67 -9.36 -17.30
C MET A 132 1.18 -9.15 -18.74
N ILE A 133 0.39 -9.58 -19.72
CA ILE A 133 0.70 -9.46 -21.15
C ILE A 133 0.10 -8.16 -21.68
N SER A 134 0.80 -7.48 -22.59
CA SER A 134 0.34 -6.19 -23.12
C SER A 134 -0.77 -6.31 -24.17
N SER A 135 -0.92 -7.49 -24.80
CA SER A 135 -1.90 -7.75 -25.85
C SER A 135 -3.26 -8.25 -25.36
N ASN A 136 -3.36 -8.71 -24.11
CA ASN A 136 -4.61 -9.29 -23.59
C ASN A 136 -5.43 -8.22 -22.89
N VAL A 137 -6.40 -7.68 -23.61
CA VAL A 137 -7.49 -6.91 -23.02
C VAL A 137 -8.48 -7.90 -22.43
N MET A 138 -8.56 -7.96 -21.10
CA MET A 138 -9.57 -8.78 -20.41
C MET A 138 -10.89 -8.00 -20.33
N THR A 139 -12.00 -8.66 -20.65
CA THR A 139 -13.36 -8.11 -20.50
C THR A 139 -14.23 -9.02 -19.63
N ARG A 140 -15.29 -8.46 -19.05
CA ARG A 140 -16.13 -9.14 -18.05
C ARG A 140 -16.72 -10.46 -18.53
N ASP A 141 -17.10 -10.55 -19.80
CA ASP A 141 -17.79 -11.72 -20.37
C ASP A 141 -16.85 -12.60 -21.23
N GLU A 142 -15.54 -12.37 -21.17
CA GLU A 142 -14.56 -13.18 -21.90
C GLU A 142 -14.33 -14.54 -21.23
N GLY A 143 -14.51 -15.62 -22.00
CA GLY A 143 -14.31 -16.99 -21.54
C GLY A 143 -15.48 -17.56 -20.73
N GLN A 144 -15.23 -18.69 -20.07
CA GLN A 144 -16.27 -19.42 -19.34
C GLN A 144 -16.32 -18.97 -17.88
N ARG A 145 -17.51 -18.61 -17.38
CA ARG A 145 -17.72 -18.26 -15.96
C ARG A 145 -17.32 -19.43 -15.05
N LEU A 146 -16.64 -19.11 -13.95
CA LEU A 146 -16.28 -20.10 -12.95
C LEU A 146 -17.52 -20.52 -12.17
N ALA A 147 -17.74 -21.83 -12.02
CA ALA A 147 -18.85 -22.37 -11.25
C ALA A 147 -18.72 -22.02 -9.76
N ASP A 148 -17.50 -22.10 -9.21
CA ASP A 148 -17.16 -21.66 -7.86
C ASP A 148 -16.07 -20.56 -7.89
N PRO A 149 -16.40 -19.31 -7.54
CA PRO A 149 -15.44 -18.21 -7.50
C PRO A 149 -14.61 -18.16 -6.21
N THR A 150 -14.82 -19.07 -5.26
CA THR A 150 -14.19 -19.02 -3.92
C THR A 150 -12.68 -19.04 -3.99
N GLU A 151 -12.09 -19.95 -4.78
CA GLU A 151 -10.64 -20.03 -4.96
C GLU A 151 -10.09 -18.73 -5.57
N TYR A 152 -10.73 -18.22 -6.62
CA TYR A 152 -10.34 -16.97 -7.27
C TYR A 152 -10.32 -15.80 -6.28
N ARG A 153 -11.38 -15.64 -5.48
CA ARG A 153 -11.51 -14.55 -4.50
C ARG A 153 -10.46 -14.68 -3.39
N SER A 154 -10.24 -15.90 -2.89
CA SER A 154 -9.23 -16.19 -1.86
C SER A 154 -7.81 -15.86 -2.34
N LEU A 155 -7.46 -16.31 -3.56
CA LEU A 155 -6.15 -16.03 -4.15
C LEU A 155 -5.97 -14.55 -4.47
N THR A 156 -7.01 -13.89 -5.00
CA THR A 156 -6.98 -12.45 -5.30
C THR A 156 -6.76 -11.63 -4.03
N GLY A 157 -7.44 -11.97 -2.93
CA GLY A 157 -7.21 -11.32 -1.63
C GLY A 157 -5.80 -11.54 -1.08
N ALA A 158 -5.25 -12.75 -1.24
CA ALA A 158 -3.87 -13.04 -0.85
C ALA A 158 -2.86 -12.25 -1.69
N LEU A 159 -3.09 -12.13 -3.00
CA LEU A 159 -2.25 -11.33 -3.89
C LEU A 159 -2.33 -9.83 -3.58
N GLN A 160 -3.49 -9.32 -3.16
CA GLN A 160 -3.63 -7.95 -2.70
C GLN A 160 -2.69 -7.66 -1.53
N TYR A 161 -2.52 -8.61 -0.60
CA TYR A 161 -1.58 -8.47 0.51
C TYR A 161 -0.11 -8.50 0.08
N VAL A 162 0.22 -9.24 -0.98
CA VAL A 162 1.59 -9.28 -1.56
C VAL A 162 2.03 -7.92 -2.11
N THR A 163 1.07 -7.07 -2.52
CA THR A 163 1.39 -5.73 -3.06
C THR A 163 2.08 -4.79 -2.06
N LEU A 164 2.06 -5.12 -0.76
CA LEU A 164 2.75 -4.37 0.30
C LEU A 164 4.28 -4.42 0.20
N THR A 165 4.84 -5.50 -0.37
CA THR A 165 6.29 -5.59 -0.65
C THR A 165 6.61 -5.70 -2.13
N ARG A 166 5.57 -5.79 -2.97
CA ARG A 166 5.65 -6.01 -4.42
C ARG A 166 4.79 -4.99 -5.19
N PRO A 167 5.13 -3.70 -5.17
CA PRO A 167 4.43 -2.69 -5.99
C PRO A 167 4.46 -3.03 -7.49
N ASP A 168 5.46 -3.78 -7.95
CA ASP A 168 5.62 -4.23 -9.34
C ASP A 168 4.47 -5.14 -9.84
N VAL A 169 3.68 -5.74 -8.95
CA VAL A 169 2.48 -6.51 -9.33
C VAL A 169 1.17 -5.77 -9.07
N ALA A 170 1.21 -4.57 -8.48
CA ALA A 170 0.01 -3.86 -8.01
C ALA A 170 -1.02 -3.63 -9.12
N TYR A 171 -0.57 -3.28 -10.33
CA TYR A 171 -1.47 -3.11 -11.48
C TYR A 171 -2.14 -4.42 -11.90
N ALA A 172 -1.36 -5.50 -12.03
CA ALA A 172 -1.90 -6.79 -12.43
C ALA A 172 -2.89 -7.35 -11.39
N VAL A 173 -2.58 -7.18 -10.11
CA VAL A 173 -3.47 -7.54 -9.01
C VAL A 173 -4.74 -6.68 -9.02
N ASN A 174 -4.62 -5.36 -9.19
CA ASN A 174 -5.79 -4.49 -9.29
C ASN A 174 -6.72 -4.90 -10.45
N ARG A 175 -6.15 -5.30 -11.60
CA ARG A 175 -6.94 -5.77 -12.74
C ARG A 175 -7.74 -7.02 -12.42
N ILE A 176 -7.14 -8.05 -11.83
CA ILE A 176 -7.89 -9.27 -11.47
C ILE A 176 -8.93 -9.00 -10.35
N CYS A 177 -8.66 -8.06 -9.44
CA CYS A 177 -9.60 -7.63 -8.40
C CYS A 177 -10.93 -7.11 -8.98
N GLN A 178 -10.91 -6.50 -10.17
CA GLN A 178 -12.11 -5.93 -10.80
C GLN A 178 -13.15 -7.02 -11.18
N PHE A 179 -12.71 -8.27 -11.35
CA PHE A 179 -13.57 -9.39 -11.76
C PHE A 179 -14.00 -10.32 -10.61
N MET A 180 -13.73 -9.96 -9.33
CA MET A 180 -14.02 -10.82 -8.17
C MET A 180 -15.50 -11.21 -8.02
N HIS A 181 -16.42 -10.40 -8.53
CA HIS A 181 -17.85 -10.71 -8.45
C HIS A 181 -18.22 -11.92 -9.32
N CYS A 182 -17.78 -11.94 -10.59
CA CYS A 182 -18.09 -12.98 -11.56
C CYS A 182 -16.85 -13.32 -12.41
N PRO A 183 -15.87 -14.05 -11.86
CA PRO A 183 -14.65 -14.40 -12.58
C PRO A 183 -14.90 -15.47 -13.65
N THR A 184 -14.00 -15.53 -14.64
CA THR A 184 -14.03 -16.47 -15.77
C THR A 184 -12.72 -17.24 -15.87
N SER A 185 -12.64 -18.22 -16.77
CA SER A 185 -11.44 -18.97 -17.09
C SER A 185 -10.28 -18.09 -17.57
N VAL A 186 -10.58 -16.99 -18.28
CA VAL A 186 -9.59 -16.00 -18.72
C VAL A 186 -9.02 -15.24 -17.51
N HIS A 187 -9.89 -14.79 -16.60
CA HIS A 187 -9.48 -14.14 -15.35
C HIS A 187 -8.61 -15.06 -14.48
N MET A 188 -8.98 -16.34 -14.37
CA MET A 188 -8.18 -17.34 -13.66
C MET A 188 -6.81 -17.55 -14.33
N THR A 189 -6.74 -17.52 -15.65
CA THR A 189 -5.47 -17.62 -16.39
C THR A 189 -4.55 -16.43 -16.12
N ALA A 190 -5.11 -15.22 -16.06
CA ALA A 190 -4.37 -14.02 -15.69
C ALA A 190 -3.85 -14.09 -14.24
N LEU A 191 -4.68 -14.54 -13.29
CA LEU A 191 -4.27 -14.78 -11.91
C LEU A 191 -3.11 -15.77 -11.83
N LYS A 192 -3.24 -16.93 -12.51
CA LYS A 192 -2.17 -17.95 -12.59
C LYS A 192 -0.88 -17.38 -13.20
N ARG A 193 -0.97 -16.43 -14.13
CA ARG A 193 0.22 -15.76 -14.68
C ARG A 193 0.95 -14.93 -13.62
N ILE A 194 0.22 -14.18 -12.79
CA ILE A 194 0.81 -13.41 -11.68
C ILE A 194 1.53 -14.37 -10.72
N LEU A 195 0.92 -15.51 -10.41
CA LEU A 195 1.54 -16.55 -9.58
C LEU A 195 2.83 -17.10 -10.20
N ARG A 196 2.85 -17.40 -11.50
CA ARG A 196 4.07 -17.83 -12.21
C ARG A 196 5.19 -16.78 -12.17
N TYR A 197 4.83 -15.51 -12.27
CA TYR A 197 5.79 -14.41 -12.15
C TYR A 197 6.38 -14.35 -10.74
N LEU A 198 5.53 -14.40 -9.71
CA LEU A 198 5.96 -14.41 -8.30
C LEU A 198 6.81 -15.65 -7.97
N GLY A 199 6.47 -16.83 -8.52
CA GLY A 199 7.26 -18.05 -8.36
C GLY A 199 8.67 -17.96 -8.95
N GLY A 200 8.87 -17.16 -10.01
CA GLY A 200 10.20 -16.86 -10.55
C GLY A 200 10.94 -15.73 -9.82
N THR A 201 10.26 -15.00 -8.95
CA THR A 201 10.78 -13.78 -8.29
C THR A 201 10.56 -13.81 -6.78
N LEU A 202 10.65 -14.99 -6.16
CA LEU A 202 10.35 -15.22 -4.75
C LEU A 202 11.22 -14.40 -3.79
N ASP A 203 12.44 -14.10 -4.21
CA ASP A 203 13.43 -13.36 -3.43
C ASP A 203 13.32 -11.85 -3.56
N LEU A 204 12.44 -11.36 -4.46
CA LEU A 204 12.22 -9.94 -4.61
C LEU A 204 11.33 -9.40 -3.50
N GLY A 205 11.67 -8.19 -3.06
CA GLY A 205 10.94 -7.42 -2.06
C GLY A 205 11.38 -5.96 -2.12
N ILE A 206 10.68 -5.08 -1.40
CA ILE A 206 11.00 -3.66 -1.38
C ILE A 206 12.27 -3.41 -0.53
N VAL A 207 13.17 -2.58 -1.03
CA VAL A 207 14.41 -2.19 -0.35
C VAL A 207 14.39 -0.72 0.05
N PHE A 208 14.50 -0.48 1.35
CA PHE A 208 14.77 0.85 1.92
C PHE A 208 16.26 1.01 2.18
N ARG A 209 16.82 2.18 1.89
CA ARG A 209 18.19 2.55 2.26
C ARG A 209 18.23 3.82 3.11
N PRO A 210 19.27 4.01 3.94
CA PRO A 210 19.54 5.29 4.55
C PRO A 210 19.61 6.39 3.48
N SER A 211 19.06 7.55 3.81
CA SER A 211 19.05 8.72 2.93
C SER A 211 19.38 9.94 3.76
N GLU A 212 20.31 10.76 3.28
CA GLU A 212 20.69 12.02 3.95
C GLU A 212 19.63 13.10 3.80
N SER A 213 18.91 13.08 2.66
CA SER A 213 17.75 13.94 2.40
C SER A 213 16.44 13.15 2.46
N LEU A 214 15.43 13.77 3.06
CA LEU A 214 14.07 13.26 3.18
C LEU A 214 13.10 14.11 2.34
N SER A 215 13.49 14.44 1.11
CA SER A 215 12.63 15.11 0.14
C SER A 215 11.48 14.21 -0.32
N LEU A 216 10.27 14.75 -0.48
CA LEU A 216 9.15 14.02 -1.06
C LEU A 216 9.09 14.24 -2.57
N VAL A 217 8.97 13.16 -3.33
CA VAL A 217 8.80 13.19 -4.79
C VAL A 217 7.70 12.24 -5.21
N GLY A 218 6.64 12.74 -5.84
CA GLY A 218 5.52 11.96 -6.36
C GLY A 218 5.59 11.79 -7.88
N TYR A 219 5.20 10.62 -8.37
CA TYR A 219 4.96 10.35 -9.78
C TYR A 219 3.50 9.94 -9.96
N ALA A 220 2.81 10.57 -10.91
CA ALA A 220 1.42 10.31 -11.24
C ALA A 220 1.29 9.95 -12.72
N ASP A 221 0.53 8.89 -13.01
CA ASP A 221 0.16 8.47 -14.37
C ASP A 221 -1.30 8.02 -14.39
N ALA A 222 -1.98 8.17 -15.52
CA ALA A 222 -3.33 7.70 -15.73
C ALA A 222 -3.51 7.07 -17.11
N ASN A 223 -3.74 5.77 -17.12
CA ASN A 223 -4.02 5.08 -18.37
C ASN A 223 -5.49 5.24 -18.79
N TRP A 224 -5.73 6.03 -19.84
CA TRP A 224 -7.06 6.37 -20.36
C TRP A 224 -7.68 5.26 -21.23
N VAL A 225 -8.95 4.94 -20.96
CA VAL A 225 -9.86 4.18 -21.85
C VAL A 225 -9.41 2.75 -22.24
N LEU A 226 -8.42 2.14 -21.56
CA LEU A 226 -8.11 0.71 -21.76
C LEU A 226 -9.09 -0.26 -21.08
N ASP A 227 -10.06 0.23 -20.32
CA ASP A 227 -11.15 -0.60 -19.79
C ASP A 227 -12.32 -0.60 -20.77
N PHE A 228 -12.54 -1.71 -21.46
CA PHE A 228 -13.60 -1.82 -22.46
C PHE A 228 -14.98 -2.02 -21.83
N ASP A 229 -15.05 -2.45 -20.57
CA ASP A 229 -16.31 -2.73 -19.89
C ASP A 229 -17.02 -1.45 -19.45
N ASP A 230 -16.28 -0.49 -18.87
CA ASP A 230 -16.87 0.75 -18.33
C ASP A 230 -16.17 2.05 -18.74
N ARG A 231 -15.14 1.98 -19.59
CA ARG A 231 -14.36 3.12 -20.10
C ARG A 231 -13.70 3.97 -19.02
N ARG A 232 -13.56 3.45 -17.79
CA ARG A 232 -12.89 4.16 -16.69
C ARG A 232 -11.37 3.96 -16.79
N SER A 233 -10.64 5.02 -16.44
CA SER A 233 -9.18 5.02 -16.46
C SER A 233 -8.60 4.38 -15.20
N THR A 234 -7.33 3.96 -15.24
CA THR A 234 -6.60 3.49 -14.05
C THR A 234 -5.59 4.55 -13.65
N THR A 235 -5.70 5.06 -12.42
CA THR A 235 -4.70 5.94 -11.79
C THR A 235 -3.63 5.08 -11.14
N GLY A 236 -2.37 5.42 -11.42
CA GLY A 236 -1.20 4.83 -10.79
C GLY A 236 -0.33 5.93 -10.20
N TYR A 237 0.27 5.66 -9.05
CA TYR A 237 1.24 6.59 -8.47
C TYR A 237 2.27 5.92 -7.59
N CYS A 238 3.42 6.58 -7.46
CA CYS A 238 4.44 6.25 -6.48
C CYS A 238 5.00 7.54 -5.86
N VAL A 239 5.04 7.60 -4.53
CA VAL A 239 5.64 8.70 -3.76
C VAL A 239 6.88 8.17 -3.05
N TYR A 240 7.99 8.87 -3.26
CA TYR A 240 9.28 8.61 -2.67
C TYR A 240 9.53 9.55 -1.50
N LEU A 241 10.16 9.03 -0.45
CA LEU A 241 10.80 9.78 0.63
C LEU A 241 12.32 9.58 0.51
N GLY A 242 13.02 10.63 0.11
CA GLY A 242 14.39 10.52 -0.38
C GLY A 242 14.42 9.58 -1.58
N HIS A 243 15.20 8.50 -1.48
CA HIS A 243 15.33 7.50 -2.53
C HIS A 243 14.41 6.27 -2.36
N ASN A 244 13.54 6.29 -1.35
CA ASN A 244 12.75 5.12 -0.96
C ASN A 244 11.27 5.30 -1.32
N PRO A 245 10.64 4.34 -2.02
CA PRO A 245 9.19 4.35 -2.20
C PRO A 245 8.50 4.25 -0.85
N ALA A 246 7.73 5.28 -0.49
CA ALA A 246 7.01 5.39 0.76
C ALA A 246 5.52 5.06 0.60
N SER A 247 4.93 5.40 -0.55
CA SER A 247 3.53 5.12 -0.86
C SER A 247 3.35 4.83 -2.34
N TRP A 248 2.44 3.93 -2.69
CA TRP A 248 2.10 3.60 -4.08
C TRP A 248 0.67 3.12 -4.20
N SER A 249 0.10 3.27 -5.40
CA SER A 249 -1.23 2.73 -5.69
C SER A 249 -1.42 2.44 -7.17
N SER A 250 -2.30 1.49 -7.44
CA SER A 250 -2.92 1.26 -8.75
C SER A 250 -4.42 1.13 -8.51
N LYS A 251 -5.21 2.09 -8.97
CA LYS A 251 -6.65 2.15 -8.68
C LYS A 251 -7.46 2.61 -9.88
N LYS A 252 -8.53 1.87 -10.18
CA LYS A 252 -9.54 2.28 -11.15
C LYS A 252 -10.26 3.56 -10.69
N GLN A 253 -10.31 4.56 -11.56
CA GLN A 253 -11.04 5.80 -11.32
C GLN A 253 -12.54 5.50 -11.19
N GLN A 254 -13.24 6.22 -10.31
CA GLN A 254 -14.67 6.00 -10.07
C GLN A 254 -15.56 6.60 -11.16
N VAL A 255 -15.06 7.62 -11.86
CA VAL A 255 -15.79 8.37 -12.88
C VAL A 255 -15.06 8.23 -14.21
N VAL A 256 -15.80 8.20 -15.33
CA VAL A 256 -15.20 8.21 -16.67
C VAL A 256 -14.58 9.59 -16.94
N ALA A 257 -13.34 9.60 -17.44
CA ALA A 257 -12.66 10.83 -17.87
C ALA A 257 -12.97 11.10 -19.35
N ARG A 258 -13.23 12.36 -19.71
CA ARG A 258 -13.61 12.76 -21.08
C ARG A 258 -12.41 13.06 -21.97
N SER A 259 -11.22 13.14 -21.40
CA SER A 259 -9.96 13.29 -22.12
C SER A 259 -8.82 12.63 -21.35
N THR A 260 -7.70 12.37 -22.04
CA THR A 260 -6.45 11.92 -21.43
C THR A 260 -5.98 12.91 -20.36
N ALA A 261 -5.95 14.20 -20.69
CA ALA A 261 -5.57 15.25 -19.74
C ALA A 261 -6.46 15.29 -18.48
N GLU A 262 -7.76 14.96 -18.59
CA GLU A 262 -8.64 14.84 -17.43
C GLU A 262 -8.30 13.62 -16.56
N ALA A 263 -8.01 12.48 -17.18
CA ALA A 263 -7.59 11.28 -16.45
C ALA A 263 -6.27 11.53 -15.70
N GLU A 264 -5.32 12.19 -16.35
CA GLU A 264 -4.01 12.57 -15.80
C GLU A 264 -4.14 13.62 -14.68
N TYR A 265 -5.05 14.59 -14.83
CA TYR A 265 -5.26 15.55 -13.76
C TYR A 265 -5.85 14.89 -12.49
N ARG A 266 -6.65 13.83 -12.66
CA ARG A 266 -7.17 13.06 -11.53
C ARG A 266 -6.10 12.20 -10.85
N SER A 267 -5.17 11.61 -11.60
CA SER A 267 -4.01 10.95 -10.99
C SER A 267 -3.16 11.97 -10.23
N LEU A 268 -2.89 13.13 -10.82
CA LEU A 268 -2.18 14.23 -10.18
C LEU A 268 -2.82 14.67 -8.85
N ALA A 269 -4.16 14.81 -8.83
CA ALA A 269 -4.89 15.17 -7.62
C ALA A 269 -4.82 14.08 -6.52
N ALA A 270 -4.82 12.80 -6.93
CA ALA A 270 -4.65 11.68 -6.00
C ALA A 270 -3.26 11.72 -5.35
N VAL A 271 -2.20 11.91 -6.15
CA VAL A 271 -0.82 12.02 -5.63
C VAL A 271 -0.64 13.25 -4.76
N THR A 272 -1.21 14.38 -5.16
CA THR A 272 -1.19 15.61 -4.36
C THR A 272 -1.80 15.39 -2.97
N SER A 273 -2.89 14.63 -2.89
CA SER A 273 -3.54 14.28 -1.62
C SER A 273 -2.62 13.42 -0.74
N GLU A 274 -1.98 12.41 -1.35
CA GLU A 274 -1.04 11.52 -0.67
C GLU A 274 0.20 12.26 -0.15
N VAL A 275 0.80 13.11 -0.98
CA VAL A 275 1.96 13.95 -0.61
C VAL A 275 1.59 14.92 0.51
N THR A 276 0.39 15.52 0.46
CA THR A 276 -0.10 16.42 1.51
C THR A 276 -0.28 15.68 2.85
N TRP A 277 -0.81 14.45 2.80
CA TRP A 277 -0.94 13.61 3.99
C TRP A 277 0.43 13.22 4.55
N LEU A 278 1.37 12.79 3.70
CA LEU A 278 2.74 12.46 4.12
C LEU A 278 3.49 13.67 4.70
N LEU A 279 3.34 14.86 4.13
CA LEU A 279 3.89 16.10 4.70
C LEU A 279 3.35 16.35 6.12
N SER A 280 2.04 16.20 6.31
CA SER A 280 1.39 16.38 7.61
C SER A 280 1.92 15.36 8.63
N LEU A 281 2.05 14.09 8.21
CA LEU A 281 2.61 13.02 9.02
C LEU A 281 4.07 13.29 9.41
N LEU A 282 4.91 13.68 8.46
CA LEU A 282 6.32 14.00 8.71
C LEU A 282 6.48 15.19 9.65
N GLN A 283 5.63 16.21 9.52
CA GLN A 283 5.59 17.34 10.44
C GLN A 283 5.24 16.90 11.86
N GLU A 284 4.26 16.01 12.03
CA GLU A 284 3.90 15.44 13.33
C GLU A 284 5.04 14.58 13.93
N LEU A 285 5.77 13.87 13.08
CA LEU A 285 6.99 13.13 13.44
C LEU A 285 8.21 14.02 13.69
N HIS A 286 8.07 15.35 13.54
CA HIS A 286 9.16 16.33 13.67
C HIS A 286 10.32 16.09 12.69
N VAL A 287 10.02 15.49 11.55
CA VAL A 287 10.97 15.28 10.45
C VAL A 287 10.94 16.52 9.54
N LYS A 288 12.08 17.20 9.41
CA LYS A 288 12.20 18.34 8.51
C LYS A 288 12.34 17.86 7.07
N CYS A 289 11.38 18.24 6.23
CA CYS A 289 11.52 18.18 4.78
C CYS A 289 12.15 19.49 4.32
N SER A 290 13.37 19.45 3.79
CA SER A 290 14.13 20.64 3.40
C SER A 290 13.56 21.33 2.15
N ASP A 291 12.92 20.54 1.28
CA ASP A 291 12.52 20.96 -0.07
C ASP A 291 11.00 20.90 -0.25
N ILE A 292 10.48 21.78 -1.10
CA ILE A 292 9.09 21.73 -1.56
C ILE A 292 8.91 20.44 -2.38
N PRO A 293 7.91 19.59 -2.09
CA PRO A 293 7.74 18.34 -2.82
C PRO A 293 7.45 18.56 -4.30
N ASN A 294 8.08 17.72 -5.13
CA ASN A 294 7.83 17.70 -6.58
C ASN A 294 6.82 16.59 -6.92
N VAL A 295 5.83 16.91 -7.75
CA VAL A 295 4.89 15.93 -8.30
C VAL A 295 5.02 15.94 -9.82
N TRP A 296 5.48 14.83 -10.36
CA TRP A 296 5.74 14.63 -11.78
C TRP A 296 4.58 13.89 -12.46
N CYS A 297 4.20 14.35 -13.64
CA CYS A 297 3.31 13.64 -14.56
C CYS A 297 3.83 13.77 -15.99
N ASP A 298 3.39 12.93 -16.92
CA ASP A 298 3.83 12.95 -18.33
C ASP A 298 2.86 13.74 -19.24
N SER A 299 1.99 14.54 -18.62
CA SER A 299 0.93 15.28 -19.31
C SER A 299 1.16 16.79 -19.22
N SER A 300 1.76 17.36 -20.26
CA SER A 300 1.89 18.82 -20.43
C SER A 300 0.56 19.57 -20.26
N GLY A 301 -0.56 18.94 -20.68
CA GLY A 301 -1.91 19.47 -20.47
C GLY A 301 -2.29 19.56 -18.99
N ALA A 302 -1.97 18.54 -18.17
CA ALA A 302 -2.24 18.56 -16.74
C ALA A 302 -1.37 19.59 -16.01
N VAL A 303 -0.07 19.67 -16.37
CA VAL A 303 0.87 20.65 -15.81
C VAL A 303 0.42 22.09 -16.10
N ALA A 304 0.05 22.40 -17.35
CA ALA A 304 -0.42 23.72 -17.72
C ALA A 304 -1.71 24.12 -16.95
N VAL A 305 -2.61 23.17 -16.74
CA VAL A 305 -3.86 23.39 -15.99
C VAL A 305 -3.58 23.60 -14.50
N ALA A 306 -2.59 22.92 -13.92
CA ALA A 306 -2.18 23.11 -12.53
C ALA A 306 -1.54 24.49 -12.30
N ALA A 307 -0.78 24.99 -13.29
CA ALA A 307 -0.10 26.29 -13.21
C ALA A 307 -1.01 27.50 -13.49
N ASN A 308 -2.03 27.36 -14.35
CA ASN A 308 -2.83 28.49 -14.82
C ASN A 308 -4.29 28.44 -14.33
N PRO A 309 -4.74 29.37 -13.46
CA PRO A 309 -6.11 29.38 -12.92
C PRO A 309 -7.20 29.68 -13.97
N VAL A 310 -6.86 30.29 -15.13
CA VAL A 310 -7.82 30.71 -16.16
C VAL A 310 -8.29 29.54 -17.04
N LEU A 311 -7.54 28.44 -17.11
CA LEU A 311 -7.89 27.26 -17.90
C LEU A 311 -8.96 26.41 -17.20
N TYR A 312 -10.22 26.85 -17.26
CA TYR A 312 -11.37 26.19 -16.59
C TYR A 312 -12.35 25.51 -17.56
N SER A 313 -12.51 26.03 -18.78
CA SER A 313 -13.61 25.65 -19.68
C SER A 313 -13.62 24.16 -20.08
N LYS A 314 -12.46 23.50 -20.10
CA LYS A 314 -12.31 22.08 -20.48
C LYS A 314 -12.43 21.07 -19.33
N PHE A 315 -12.46 21.52 -18.07
CA PHE A 315 -12.38 20.63 -16.88
C PHE A 315 -13.53 20.79 -15.87
N LYS A 316 -14.66 21.38 -16.27
CA LYS A 316 -15.81 21.65 -15.36
C LYS A 316 -16.26 20.45 -14.51
N HIS A 317 -16.11 19.23 -15.01
CA HIS A 317 -16.52 18.00 -14.32
C HIS A 317 -15.50 17.48 -13.28
N VAL A 318 -14.35 18.15 -13.15
CA VAL A 318 -13.22 17.80 -12.27
C VAL A 318 -12.85 18.99 -11.38
N GLU A 319 -13.75 19.95 -11.25
CA GLU A 319 -13.57 21.24 -10.59
C GLU A 319 -12.96 21.14 -9.18
N LEU A 320 -13.43 20.22 -8.34
CA LEU A 320 -12.89 20.04 -7.00
C LEU A 320 -11.41 19.60 -7.01
N HIS A 321 -11.05 18.68 -7.91
CA HIS A 321 -9.65 18.25 -8.06
C HIS A 321 -8.79 19.39 -8.62
N LEU A 322 -9.32 20.17 -9.57
CA LEU A 322 -8.65 21.35 -10.11
C LEU A 322 -8.27 22.34 -9.02
N PHE A 323 -9.28 22.80 -8.27
CA PHE A 323 -9.08 23.79 -7.20
C PHE A 323 -8.14 23.27 -6.13
N PHE A 324 -8.26 22.00 -5.74
CA PHE A 324 -7.38 21.40 -4.75
C PHE A 324 -5.90 21.45 -5.16
N VAL A 325 -5.56 20.95 -6.36
CA VAL A 325 -4.15 20.95 -6.82
C VAL A 325 -3.64 22.38 -7.02
N ARG A 326 -4.45 23.26 -7.61
CA ARG A 326 -4.08 24.66 -7.83
C ARG A 326 -3.83 25.41 -6.53
N GLU A 327 -4.65 25.18 -5.50
CA GLU A 327 -4.45 25.76 -4.19
C GLU A 327 -3.08 25.36 -3.63
N LYS A 328 -2.71 24.07 -3.71
CA LYS A 328 -1.42 23.57 -3.21
C LYS A 328 -0.22 24.09 -4.00
N VAL A 329 -0.38 24.29 -5.31
CA VAL A 329 0.66 24.92 -6.15
C VAL A 329 0.78 26.41 -5.82
N ALA A 330 -0.34 27.13 -5.74
CA ALA A 330 -0.36 28.57 -5.48
C ALA A 330 0.16 28.92 -4.07
N SER A 331 -0.07 28.06 -3.08
CA SER A 331 0.48 28.21 -1.73
C SER A 331 1.97 27.84 -1.63
N GLY A 332 2.59 27.35 -2.71
CA GLY A 332 3.96 26.84 -2.71
C GLY A 332 4.13 25.56 -1.88
N SER A 333 3.04 24.82 -1.62
CA SER A 333 3.08 23.57 -0.85
C SER A 333 3.56 22.38 -1.68
N ILE A 334 3.39 22.43 -3.00
CA ILE A 334 3.96 21.47 -3.96
C ILE A 334 4.38 22.19 -5.25
N VAL A 335 5.27 21.57 -6.00
CA VAL A 335 5.59 21.94 -7.39
C VAL A 335 5.12 20.81 -8.31
N VAL A 336 4.42 21.16 -9.39
CA VAL A 336 3.99 20.20 -10.41
C VAL A 336 4.87 20.39 -11.65
N GLY A 337 5.41 19.28 -12.17
CA GLY A 337 6.28 19.29 -13.33
C GLY A 337 5.98 18.17 -14.33
N GLU A 338 6.58 18.29 -15.51
CA GLU A 338 6.51 17.27 -16.56
C GLU A 338 7.72 16.34 -16.49
N VAL A 339 7.49 15.04 -16.65
CA VAL A 339 8.54 14.02 -16.79
C VAL A 339 8.37 13.27 -18.10
N PRO A 340 9.45 12.95 -18.84
CA PRO A 340 9.34 12.12 -20.02
C PRO A 340 8.74 10.74 -19.69
N ALA A 341 8.01 10.14 -20.63
CA ALA A 341 7.47 8.78 -20.45
C ALA A 341 8.55 7.73 -20.15
N CYS A 342 9.80 7.97 -20.59
CA CYS A 342 10.90 7.11 -20.21
C CYS A 342 11.24 7.21 -18.72
N ASP A 343 10.94 8.28 -18.00
CA ASP A 343 11.27 8.38 -16.56
C ASP A 343 10.01 8.33 -15.67
N GLN A 344 8.85 8.08 -16.28
CA GLN A 344 7.57 7.94 -15.61
C GLN A 344 7.43 6.57 -14.92
N VAL A 345 7.94 6.44 -13.69
CA VAL A 345 7.86 5.18 -12.93
C VAL A 345 6.43 4.73 -12.63
N ALA A 346 5.45 5.66 -12.59
CA ALA A 346 4.05 5.31 -12.32
C ALA A 346 3.40 4.49 -13.46
N ASP A 347 4.01 4.43 -14.65
CA ASP A 347 3.56 3.62 -15.79
C ASP A 347 3.36 2.14 -15.43
N VAL A 348 4.26 1.58 -14.60
CA VAL A 348 4.17 0.17 -14.19
C VAL A 348 2.91 -0.11 -13.34
N LEU A 349 2.30 0.95 -12.81
CA LEU A 349 1.10 0.90 -11.96
C LEU A 349 -0.19 1.17 -12.74
N THR A 350 -0.14 1.47 -14.04
CA THR A 350 -1.33 1.79 -14.84
C THR A 350 -1.51 0.92 -16.08
N LYS A 351 -0.42 0.33 -16.59
CA LYS A 351 -0.43 -0.38 -17.87
C LYS A 351 0.60 -1.52 -17.94
N PRO A 352 0.35 -2.54 -18.77
CA PRO A 352 1.28 -3.64 -18.94
C PRO A 352 2.44 -3.24 -19.87
N LEU A 353 3.67 -3.27 -19.36
CA LEU A 353 4.84 -2.76 -20.07
C LEU A 353 5.61 -3.82 -20.88
N SER A 354 6.54 -3.34 -21.71
CA SER A 354 7.58 -4.18 -22.33
C SER A 354 8.47 -4.80 -21.23
N ILE A 355 9.18 -5.89 -21.53
CA ILE A 355 10.01 -6.56 -20.52
C ILE A 355 11.13 -5.64 -20.02
N SER A 356 11.78 -4.90 -20.93
CA SER A 356 12.87 -3.98 -20.56
C SER A 356 12.36 -2.80 -19.73
N THR A 357 11.25 -2.17 -20.13
CA THR A 357 10.66 -1.05 -19.38
C THR A 357 10.15 -1.51 -18.02
N PHE A 358 9.51 -2.69 -17.95
CA PHE A 358 9.04 -3.28 -16.69
C PHE A 358 10.20 -3.53 -15.71
N ALA A 359 11.29 -4.16 -16.17
CA ALA A 359 12.45 -4.44 -15.32
C ALA A 359 13.09 -3.14 -14.78
N ARG A 360 13.19 -2.11 -15.63
CA ARG A 360 13.71 -0.81 -15.19
C ARG A 360 12.85 -0.15 -14.12
N PHE A 361 11.53 -0.05 -14.34
CA PHE A 361 10.65 0.56 -13.34
C PHE A 361 10.48 -0.29 -12.08
N GLN A 362 10.61 -1.62 -12.18
CA GLN A 362 10.74 -2.48 -11.00
C GLN A 362 11.95 -2.08 -10.14
N SER A 363 13.11 -1.82 -10.77
CA SER A 363 14.30 -1.33 -10.06
C SER A 363 14.09 0.08 -9.48
N CYS A 364 13.41 0.98 -10.21
CA CYS A 364 13.04 2.30 -9.69
C CYS A 364 12.09 2.20 -8.48
N LEU A 365 11.17 1.23 -8.46
CA LEU A 365 10.32 0.89 -7.32
C LEU A 365 11.08 0.15 -6.20
N ARG A 366 12.40 -0.01 -6.31
CA ARG A 366 13.27 -0.68 -5.33
C ARG A 366 12.81 -2.11 -5.00
N VAL A 367 12.17 -2.79 -5.95
CA VAL A 367 11.81 -4.20 -5.81
C VAL A 367 12.99 -5.05 -6.27
N LEU A 368 13.83 -5.42 -5.31
CA LEU A 368 15.12 -6.05 -5.53
C LEU A 368 15.25 -7.34 -4.72
N SER A 369 16.20 -8.19 -5.11
CA SER A 369 16.59 -9.34 -4.30
C SER A 369 17.42 -8.86 -3.10
N ARG A 370 17.45 -9.67 -2.04
CA ARG A 370 18.30 -9.43 -0.87
C ARG A 370 19.76 -9.19 -1.26
N GLU A 371 20.29 -9.96 -2.22
CA GLU A 371 21.69 -9.87 -2.66
C GLU A 371 22.05 -8.50 -3.25
N LYS A 372 21.05 -7.79 -3.78
CA LYS A 372 21.22 -6.47 -4.41
C LYS A 372 20.81 -5.31 -3.51
N MET A 373 20.57 -5.56 -2.23
CA MET A 373 20.06 -4.51 -1.33
C MET A 373 21.09 -3.42 -1.02
N ASP A 374 22.37 -3.74 -1.18
CA ASP A 374 23.53 -2.85 -0.97
C ASP A 374 24.13 -2.34 -2.29
N GLU A 375 23.63 -2.85 -3.42
CA GLU A 375 23.90 -2.24 -4.71
C GLU A 375 23.04 -0.95 -4.77
N TYR A 376 23.62 0.18 -5.22
CA TYR A 376 22.97 1.48 -5.47
C TYR A 376 22.80 2.47 -4.30
#